data_AF-A0A956CJ56-F1
#
_entry.id   AF-A0A956CJ56-F1
#
_cell.length_a   1.000
_cell.length_b   1.000
_cell.length_c   1.000
_cell.angle_alpha   90.00
_cell.angle_beta   90.00
_cell.angle_gamma   90.00
#
_symmetry.space_group_name_H-M   'P 1'
#
loop_
_entity.id
_entity.type
_entity.pdbx_description
1 polymer ?
#
loop_
_entity_poly.entity_id
_entity_poly.type
_entity_poly.pdbx_seq_one_letter_code
_entity_poly.pdbx_strand_id
1 'polypeptide(L)'
;MPKDAEAWWRGLLDGSSRLVTHWDEADERRLLLRRVDPTAPPLTKRECAVVLGATRGRGVTLIALELGIAPATASEHLASAMQKLGVRTRAQLVMLFASGSQTLLPPAGLRAARAAPDEMVLRFPLRTEALTLTRTEQLICRHILAGLGNLEIARRRGRSQRTIANQIASIYAKLDVGSRGELTSLLANHSLSRQPAGGSSTLTHSPPSADRSKITAPP
;
A
#
# COMPACT_ATOMS: atom_id res chain seq x y z
N MET A 1 3.48 23.31 8.46
CA MET A 1 4.36 22.16 8.14
C MET A 1 3.82 20.83 8.70
N PRO A 2 3.64 20.58 10.03
CA PRO A 2 2.99 19.33 10.49
C PRO A 2 1.47 19.33 10.27
N LYS A 3 0.81 20.48 10.52
CA LYS A 3 -0.65 20.63 10.37
C LYS A 3 -1.14 20.33 8.96
N ASP A 4 -0.34 20.69 7.94
CA ASP A 4 -0.66 20.42 6.54
C ASP A 4 -0.61 18.92 6.25
N ALA A 5 0.41 18.22 6.75
CA ALA A 5 0.54 16.78 6.56
C ALA A 5 -0.65 16.01 7.16
N GLU A 6 -1.05 16.34 8.39
CA GLU A 6 -2.21 15.74 9.02
C GLU A 6 -3.52 16.08 8.34
N ALA A 7 -3.69 17.31 7.84
CA ALA A 7 -4.89 17.72 7.13
C ALA A 7 -5.06 16.93 5.83
N TRP A 8 -3.99 16.74 5.06
CA TRP A 8 -4.00 15.91 3.85
C TRP A 8 -4.19 14.43 4.15
N TRP A 9 -3.64 13.94 5.27
CA TRP A 9 -3.91 12.58 5.74
C TRP A 9 -5.37 12.38 6.13
N ARG A 10 -5.95 13.30 6.93
CA ARG A 10 -7.39 13.30 7.25
C ARG A 10 -8.24 13.37 5.99
N GLY A 11 -7.77 14.11 4.98
CA GLY A 11 -8.37 14.18 3.66
C GLY A 11 -8.58 12.82 2.98
N LEU A 12 -7.70 11.84 3.22
CA LEU A 12 -7.89 10.47 2.72
C LEU A 12 -9.11 9.80 3.38
N LEU A 13 -9.34 10.07 4.66
CA LEU A 13 -10.40 9.44 5.44
C LEU A 13 -11.75 10.12 5.20
N ASP A 14 -11.76 11.45 5.04
CA ASP A 14 -12.97 12.22 4.74
C ASP A 14 -13.32 12.31 3.26
N GLY A 15 -12.41 11.87 2.37
CA GLY A 15 -12.61 11.83 0.92
C GLY A 15 -12.21 13.11 0.18
N SER A 16 -11.73 14.15 0.87
CA SER A 16 -11.23 15.39 0.25
C SER A 16 -9.83 15.27 -0.36
N SER A 17 -9.16 14.13 -0.17
CA SER A 17 -7.90 13.78 -0.81
C SER A 17 -7.91 12.33 -1.29
N ARG A 18 -7.26 12.07 -2.42
CA ARG A 18 -7.15 10.72 -3.00
C ARG A 18 -5.70 10.39 -3.31
N LEU A 19 -5.31 9.14 -3.11
CA LEU A 19 -4.00 8.64 -3.53
C LEU A 19 -3.93 8.61 -5.06
N VAL A 20 -2.94 9.31 -5.62
CA VAL A 20 -2.63 9.26 -7.05
C VAL A 20 -1.65 8.13 -7.33
N THR A 21 -0.55 8.10 -6.58
CA THR A 21 0.49 7.07 -6.68
C THR A 21 1.31 7.01 -5.40
N HIS A 22 2.06 5.92 -5.22
CA HIS A 22 3.03 5.77 -4.15
C HIS A 22 4.33 5.18 -4.69
N TRP A 23 5.43 5.45 -4.01
CA TRP A 23 6.71 4.81 -4.25
C TRP A 23 7.54 4.80 -2.96
N ASP A 24 8.51 3.90 -2.90
CA ASP A 24 9.46 3.85 -1.80
C ASP A 24 10.79 4.40 -2.31
N GLU A 25 11.42 5.28 -1.53
CA GLU A 25 12.69 5.93 -1.87
C GLU A 25 13.60 5.92 -0.63
N ALA A 26 14.78 5.32 -0.78
CA ALA A 26 15.65 4.92 0.33
C ALA A 26 14.86 4.10 1.37
N ASP A 27 14.54 4.71 2.51
CA ASP A 27 13.81 4.13 3.63
C ASP A 27 12.54 4.91 3.96
N GLU A 28 12.05 5.72 3.02
CA GLU A 28 10.80 6.46 3.16
C GLU A 28 9.77 5.98 2.16
N ARG A 29 8.52 5.84 2.61
CA ARG A 29 7.38 5.76 1.69
C ARG A 29 6.93 7.16 1.34
N ARG A 30 6.72 7.39 0.04
CA ARG A 30 6.16 8.63 -0.50
C ARG A 30 4.80 8.35 -1.14
N LEU A 31 3.83 9.19 -0.82
CA LEU A 31 2.47 9.16 -1.32
C LEU A 31 2.21 10.48 -2.03
N LEU A 32 1.86 10.44 -3.31
CA LEU A 32 1.33 11.61 -3.99
C LEU A 32 -0.19 11.63 -3.81
N LEU A 33 -0.67 12.62 -3.08
CA LEU A 33 -2.08 12.87 -2.86
C LEU A 33 -2.54 14.03 -3.73
N ARG A 34 -3.77 13.94 -4.23
CA ARG A 34 -4.45 15.04 -4.91
C ARG A 34 -5.71 15.42 -4.16
N ARG A 35 -5.95 16.72 -4.04
CA ARG A 35 -7.22 17.25 -3.54
C ARG A 35 -8.33 16.99 -4.55
N VAL A 36 -9.44 16.47 -4.06
CA VAL A 36 -10.60 16.17 -4.89
C VAL A 36 -11.84 16.67 -4.17
N ASP A 37 -12.82 17.13 -4.94
CA ASP A 37 -14.15 17.35 -4.38
C ASP A 37 -14.73 15.99 -3.98
N PRO A 38 -15.12 15.81 -2.71
CA PRO A 38 -15.61 14.52 -2.23
C PRO A 38 -16.95 14.20 -2.90
N THR A 39 -16.90 13.34 -3.93
CA THR A 39 -18.10 12.81 -4.60
C THR A 39 -18.71 11.62 -3.87
N ALA A 40 -18.01 11.10 -2.86
CA ALA A 40 -18.45 10.00 -2.01
C ALA A 40 -18.36 10.43 -0.54
N PRO A 41 -19.20 9.87 0.34
CA PRO A 41 -19.13 10.17 1.77
C PRO A 41 -17.80 9.67 2.37
N PRO A 42 -17.37 10.26 3.50
CA PRO A 42 -16.24 9.79 4.29
C PRO A 42 -16.26 8.27 4.54
N LEU A 43 -15.10 7.73 4.90
CA LEU A 43 -15.02 6.35 5.39
C LEU A 43 -15.89 6.20 6.64
N THR A 44 -16.81 5.24 6.58
CA THR A 44 -17.66 4.88 7.72
C THR A 44 -16.86 4.16 8.78
N LYS A 45 -17.40 4.06 10.01
CA LYS A 45 -16.77 3.29 11.09
C LYS A 45 -16.52 1.82 10.70
N ARG A 46 -17.43 1.20 9.91
CA ARG A 46 -17.30 -0.19 9.45
C ARG A 46 -16.22 -0.33 8.38
N GLU A 47 -16.14 0.62 7.44
CA GLU A 47 -15.06 0.68 6.44
C GLU A 47 -13.70 0.84 7.13
N CYS A 48 -13.58 1.76 8.10
CA CYS A 48 -12.37 1.92 8.90
C CYS A 48 -11.98 0.61 9.60
N ALA A 49 -12.94 -0.10 10.20
CA ALA A 49 -12.68 -1.34 10.90
C ALA A 49 -12.15 -2.46 9.98
N VAL A 50 -12.71 -2.62 8.78
CA VAL A 50 -12.21 -3.61 7.82
C VAL A 50 -10.86 -3.23 7.23
N VAL A 51 -10.59 -1.93 7.03
CA VAL A 51 -9.26 -1.43 6.62
C VAL A 51 -8.23 -1.75 7.70
N LEU A 52 -8.54 -1.48 8.98
CA LEU A 52 -7.66 -1.82 10.11
C LEU A 52 -7.40 -3.32 10.23
N GLY A 53 -8.43 -4.15 10.01
CA GLY A 53 -8.23 -5.59 9.94
C GLY A 53 -7.27 -5.98 8.81
N ALA A 54 -7.39 -5.33 7.65
CA ALA A 54 -6.55 -5.59 6.50
C ALA A 54 -5.08 -5.17 6.69
N THR A 55 -4.84 -4.02 7.31
CA THR A 55 -3.48 -3.52 7.62
C THR A 55 -2.77 -4.33 8.69
N ARG A 56 -3.52 -5.14 9.45
CA ARG A 56 -3.01 -6.15 10.40
C ARG A 56 -2.81 -7.52 9.75
N GLY A 57 -2.98 -7.63 8.43
CA GLY A 57 -2.77 -8.87 7.68
C GLY A 57 -3.91 -9.88 7.73
N ARG A 58 -5.01 -9.58 8.44
CA ARG A 58 -6.14 -10.51 8.61
C ARG A 58 -6.80 -10.79 7.27
N GLY A 59 -7.29 -12.00 7.06
CA GLY A 59 -8.16 -12.34 5.92
C GLY A 59 -9.58 -11.82 6.10
N VAL A 60 -10.37 -11.73 5.02
CA VAL A 60 -11.77 -11.28 5.06
C VAL A 60 -12.61 -12.08 6.05
N THR A 61 -12.46 -13.41 6.08
CA THR A 61 -13.21 -14.28 7.00
C THR A 61 -12.93 -13.96 8.46
N LEU A 62 -11.66 -13.75 8.82
CA LEU A 62 -11.28 -13.40 10.19
C LEU A 62 -11.78 -12.01 10.57
N ILE A 63 -11.67 -11.04 9.66
CA ILE A 63 -12.21 -9.69 9.88
C ILE A 63 -13.73 -9.75 10.10
N ALA A 64 -14.45 -10.51 9.29
CA ALA A 64 -15.89 -10.67 9.40
C ALA A 64 -16.29 -11.27 10.76
N LEU A 65 -15.58 -12.33 11.17
CA LEU A 65 -15.76 -12.97 12.47
C LEU A 65 -15.56 -11.98 13.63
N GLU A 66 -14.45 -11.24 13.64
CA GLU A 66 -14.14 -10.27 14.70
C GLU A 66 -15.15 -9.11 14.78
N LEU A 67 -15.74 -8.74 13.65
CA LEU A 67 -16.69 -7.63 13.56
C LEU A 67 -18.15 -8.05 13.74
N GLY A 68 -18.42 -9.35 13.86
CA GLY A 68 -19.77 -9.91 13.97
C GLY A 68 -20.62 -9.68 12.72
N ILE A 69 -20.03 -9.78 11.52
CA ILE A 69 -20.71 -9.58 10.23
C ILE A 69 -20.44 -10.74 9.27
N ALA A 70 -21.20 -10.82 8.19
CA ALA A 70 -20.97 -11.84 7.16
C ALA A 70 -19.68 -11.56 6.36
N PRO A 71 -18.95 -12.60 5.87
CA PRO A 71 -17.77 -12.42 5.01
C PRO A 71 -18.04 -11.61 3.73
N ALA A 72 -19.23 -11.76 3.13
CA ALA A 72 -19.65 -10.97 1.97
C ALA A 72 -19.73 -9.47 2.32
N THR A 73 -20.34 -9.12 3.45
CA THR A 73 -20.44 -7.75 3.95
C THR A 73 -19.06 -7.15 4.26
N ALA A 74 -18.15 -7.92 4.87
CA ALA A 74 -16.77 -7.46 5.08
C ALA A 74 -16.04 -7.19 3.75
N SER A 75 -16.28 -8.02 2.73
CA SER A 75 -15.72 -7.82 1.37
C SER A 75 -16.26 -6.55 0.72
N GLU A 76 -17.57 -6.31 0.81
CA GLU A 76 -18.24 -5.12 0.28
C GLU A 76 -17.72 -3.85 0.96
N HIS A 77 -17.62 -3.84 2.29
CA HIS A 77 -17.04 -2.71 3.02
C HIS A 77 -15.59 -2.44 2.60
N LEU A 78 -14.79 -3.49 2.40
CA LEU A 78 -13.41 -3.33 1.96
C LEU A 78 -13.33 -2.76 0.53
N ALA A 79 -14.15 -3.28 -0.38
CA ALA A 79 -14.22 -2.79 -1.75
C ALA A 79 -14.66 -1.33 -1.81
N SER A 80 -15.67 -0.95 -1.03
CA SER A 80 -16.13 0.43 -0.92
C SER A 80 -15.04 1.35 -0.35
N ALA A 81 -14.36 0.92 0.73
CA ALA A 81 -13.24 1.67 1.30
C ALA A 81 -12.10 1.88 0.29
N MET A 82 -11.73 0.83 -0.44
CA MET A 82 -10.70 0.91 -1.49
C MET A 82 -11.08 1.89 -2.60
N GLN A 83 -12.33 1.86 -3.05
CA GLN A 83 -12.85 2.79 -4.05
C GLN A 83 -12.81 4.24 -3.55
N LYS A 84 -13.25 4.50 -2.31
CA LYS A 84 -13.21 5.84 -1.71
C LYS A 84 -11.78 6.38 -1.62
N LEU A 85 -10.85 5.54 -1.17
CA LEU A 85 -9.43 5.86 -1.03
C LEU A 85 -8.67 5.95 -2.36
N GLY A 86 -9.28 5.50 -3.47
CA GLY A 86 -8.68 5.49 -4.80
C GLY A 86 -7.62 4.41 -5.02
N VAL A 87 -7.61 3.37 -4.19
CA VAL A 87 -6.68 2.24 -4.33
C VAL A 87 -7.36 1.08 -5.05
N ARG A 88 -6.60 0.36 -5.88
CA ARG A 88 -7.13 -0.73 -6.73
C ARG A 88 -6.93 -2.11 -6.13
N THR A 89 -5.95 -2.25 -5.24
CA THR A 89 -5.62 -3.55 -4.64
C THR A 89 -5.57 -3.46 -3.12
N ARG A 90 -5.85 -4.58 -2.46
CA ARG A 90 -5.67 -4.70 -1.01
C ARG A 90 -4.22 -4.40 -0.59
N ALA A 91 -3.24 -4.77 -1.43
CA ALA A 91 -1.84 -4.45 -1.15
C ALA A 91 -1.59 -2.95 -1.15
N GLN A 92 -2.15 -2.19 -2.11
CA GLN A 92 -2.10 -0.73 -2.11
C GLN A 92 -2.78 -0.13 -0.88
N LEU A 93 -3.94 -0.66 -0.47
CA LEU A 93 -4.60 -0.26 0.77
C LEU A 93 -3.69 -0.44 1.99
N VAL A 94 -3.07 -1.60 2.12
CA VAL A 94 -2.17 -1.91 3.25
C VAL A 94 -0.92 -1.02 3.20
N MET A 95 -0.36 -0.77 2.02
CA MET A 95 0.81 0.11 1.85
C MET A 95 0.51 1.57 2.17
N LEU A 96 -0.69 2.05 1.84
CA LEU A 96 -1.15 3.40 2.15
C LEU A 96 -1.12 3.68 3.66
N PHE A 97 -1.50 2.69 4.47
CA PHE A 97 -1.56 2.78 5.93
C PHE A 97 -0.37 2.14 6.65
N ALA A 98 0.73 1.89 5.95
CA ALA A 98 1.96 1.40 6.55
C ALA A 98 2.47 2.36 7.64
N SER A 99 3.22 1.81 8.60
CA SER A 99 3.81 2.52 9.74
C SER A 99 2.79 3.16 10.73
N GLY A 100 1.46 3.06 10.48
CA GLY A 100 0.39 3.67 11.29
C GLY A 100 -0.84 2.76 11.53
N SER A 101 -0.70 1.46 11.28
CA SER A 101 -1.77 0.48 11.05
C SER A 101 -2.75 0.18 12.18
N GLN A 102 -2.57 0.75 13.39
CA GLN A 102 -3.43 0.40 14.53
C GLN A 102 -4.71 1.23 14.60
N THR A 103 -4.68 2.48 14.12
CA THR A 103 -5.74 3.47 14.36
C THR A 103 -6.08 4.35 13.15
N LEU A 104 -5.53 4.08 11.96
CA LEU A 104 -5.62 4.94 10.75
C LEU A 104 -5.11 6.38 10.98
N LEU A 105 -4.37 6.60 12.06
CA LEU A 105 -3.73 7.87 12.34
C LEU A 105 -2.56 8.11 11.39
N PRO A 106 -2.17 9.37 11.19
CA PRO A 106 -0.93 9.71 10.51
C PRO A 106 0.25 8.89 11.06
N PRO A 107 1.08 8.28 10.22
CA PRO A 107 2.24 7.53 10.68
C PRO A 107 3.24 8.47 11.38
N ALA A 108 4.03 7.92 12.29
CA ALA A 108 5.07 8.68 12.96
C ALA A 108 6.08 9.24 11.94
N GLY A 109 6.48 10.50 12.13
CA GLY A 109 7.41 11.16 11.21
C GLY A 109 6.78 11.57 9.88
N LEU A 110 5.45 11.60 9.76
CA LEU A 110 4.76 12.11 8.57
C LEU A 110 5.18 13.56 8.28
N ARG A 111 5.68 13.78 7.07
CA ARG A 111 6.06 15.09 6.53
C ARG A 111 5.32 15.32 5.23
N ALA A 112 5.07 16.59 4.92
CA ALA A 112 4.41 17.01 3.69
C ALA A 112 5.31 17.95 2.89
N ALA A 113 5.30 17.79 1.57
CA ALA A 113 5.93 18.71 0.63
C ALA A 113 5.00 18.93 -0.55
N ARG A 114 4.73 20.20 -0.87
CA ARG A 114 3.83 20.56 -1.97
C ARG A 114 4.47 20.16 -3.30
N ALA A 115 3.70 19.46 -4.15
CA ALA A 115 4.10 19.13 -5.52
C ALA A 115 3.41 20.03 -6.56
N ALA A 116 2.15 20.40 -6.31
CA ALA A 116 1.35 21.30 -7.14
C ALA A 116 0.32 22.05 -6.27
N PRO A 117 -0.50 22.97 -6.82
CA PRO A 117 -1.57 23.64 -6.05
C PRO A 117 -2.51 22.64 -5.35
N ASP A 118 -2.92 21.60 -6.07
CA ASP A 118 -3.83 20.55 -5.60
C ASP A 118 -3.14 19.21 -5.35
N GLU A 119 -1.79 19.18 -5.28
CA GLU A 119 -1.04 17.96 -5.04
C GLU A 119 -0.01 18.11 -3.91
N MET A 120 0.02 17.11 -3.05
CA MET A 120 0.90 17.03 -1.89
C MET A 120 1.62 15.69 -1.88
N VAL A 121 2.94 15.72 -1.68
CA VAL A 121 3.72 14.52 -1.37
C VAL A 121 3.79 14.38 0.13
N LEU A 122 3.11 13.35 0.65
CA LEU A 122 3.32 12.88 2.01
C LEU A 122 4.47 11.88 2.04
N ARG A 123 5.36 11.99 3.02
CA ARG A 123 6.45 11.04 3.23
C ARG A 123 6.57 10.64 4.68
N PHE A 124 6.94 9.40 4.94
CA PHE A 124 7.17 8.88 6.28
C PHE A 124 8.17 7.71 6.24
N PRO A 125 8.91 7.48 7.35
CA PRO A 125 9.90 6.41 7.41
C PRO A 125 9.26 5.01 7.40
N LEU A 126 9.94 4.09 6.73
CA LEU A 126 9.76 2.64 6.81
C LEU A 126 10.78 2.05 7.78
N ARG A 127 10.49 0.86 8.30
CA ARG A 127 11.45 0.08 9.10
C ARG A 127 12.57 -0.39 8.18
N THR A 128 13.81 -0.14 8.60
CA THR A 128 15.01 -0.51 7.84
C THR A 128 15.60 -1.85 8.26
N GLU A 129 15.01 -2.49 9.28
CA GLU A 129 15.37 -3.84 9.70
C GLU A 129 15.30 -4.78 8.49
N ALA A 130 16.48 -5.29 8.11
CA ALA A 130 16.63 -6.08 6.92
C ALA A 130 15.90 -7.41 7.07
N LEU A 131 14.83 -7.59 6.30
CA LEU A 131 14.26 -8.91 6.09
C LEU A 131 15.32 -9.77 5.38
N THR A 132 15.62 -10.93 5.92
CA THR A 132 16.67 -11.84 5.39
C THR A 132 16.19 -12.55 4.13
N LEU A 133 15.93 -11.79 3.07
CA LEU A 133 15.41 -12.26 1.80
C LEU A 133 16.49 -12.21 0.74
N THR A 134 16.58 -13.29 -0.05
CA THR A 134 17.39 -13.31 -1.26
C THR A 134 16.85 -12.30 -2.29
N ARG A 135 17.69 -11.91 -3.25
CA ARG A 135 17.26 -11.03 -4.35
C ARG A 135 16.04 -11.57 -5.11
N THR A 136 15.93 -12.89 -5.26
CA THR A 136 14.76 -13.52 -5.90
C THR A 136 13.51 -13.38 -5.05
N GLU A 137 13.62 -13.61 -3.75
CA GLU A 137 12.48 -13.48 -2.82
C GLU A 137 12.02 -12.03 -2.70
N GLN A 138 12.95 -11.08 -2.63
CA GLN A 138 12.65 -9.64 -2.67
C GLN A 138 11.87 -9.26 -3.93
N LEU A 139 12.27 -9.78 -5.11
CA LEU A 139 11.52 -9.54 -6.35
C LEU A 139 10.10 -10.10 -6.31
N ILE A 140 9.90 -11.30 -5.74
CA ILE A 140 8.55 -11.87 -5.54
C ILE A 140 7.74 -10.98 -4.60
N CYS A 141 8.33 -10.57 -3.48
CA CYS A 141 7.70 -9.68 -2.51
C CYS A 141 7.27 -8.34 -3.15
N ARG A 142 8.12 -7.74 -3.99
CA ARG A 142 7.77 -6.53 -4.75
C ARG A 142 6.59 -6.75 -5.69
N HIS A 143 6.52 -7.89 -6.38
CA HIS A 143 5.35 -8.21 -7.20
C HIS A 143 4.09 -8.42 -6.34
N ILE A 144 4.22 -9.02 -5.15
CA ILE A 144 3.11 -9.19 -4.21
C ILE A 144 2.59 -7.83 -3.74
N LEU A 145 3.48 -6.90 -3.37
CA LEU A 145 3.14 -5.53 -3.00
C LEU A 145 2.49 -4.74 -4.16
N ALA A 146 2.93 -4.99 -5.39
CA ALA A 146 2.26 -4.46 -6.58
C ALA A 146 0.88 -5.10 -6.85
N GLY A 147 0.45 -6.06 -6.04
CA GLY A 147 -0.87 -6.69 -6.11
C GLY A 147 -0.97 -7.89 -7.04
N LEU A 148 0.14 -8.39 -7.59
CA LEU A 148 0.13 -9.44 -8.61
C LEU A 148 -0.17 -10.82 -8.02
N GLY A 149 -1.07 -11.57 -8.65
CA GLY A 149 -1.36 -12.96 -8.30
C GLY A 149 -0.23 -13.92 -8.69
N ASN A 150 -0.27 -15.16 -8.17
CA ASN A 150 0.80 -16.15 -8.42
C ASN A 150 1.01 -16.44 -9.92
N LEU A 151 -0.07 -16.46 -10.71
CA LEU A 151 -0.02 -16.67 -12.16
C LEU A 151 0.69 -15.51 -12.88
N GLU A 152 0.42 -14.27 -12.50
CA GLU A 152 1.04 -13.09 -13.11
C GLU A 152 2.52 -12.98 -12.76
N ILE A 153 2.86 -13.29 -11.51
CA ILE A 153 4.26 -13.41 -11.06
C ILE A 153 4.99 -14.49 -11.87
N ALA A 154 4.35 -15.65 -12.06
CA ALA A 154 4.90 -16.77 -12.80
C ALA A 154 5.20 -16.37 -14.26
N ARG A 155 4.24 -15.73 -14.94
CA ARG A 155 4.41 -15.19 -16.29
C ARG A 155 5.55 -14.19 -16.37
N ARG A 156 5.60 -13.20 -15.48
CA ARG A 156 6.67 -12.17 -15.47
C ARG A 156 8.05 -12.74 -15.21
N ARG A 157 8.15 -13.84 -14.47
CA ARG A 157 9.42 -14.48 -14.12
C ARG A 157 9.82 -15.61 -15.06
N GLY A 158 9.01 -15.96 -16.06
CA GLY A 158 9.25 -17.13 -16.91
C GLY A 158 9.28 -18.44 -16.12
N ARG A 159 8.39 -18.60 -15.13
CA ARG A 159 8.30 -19.78 -14.27
C ARG A 159 6.88 -20.34 -14.23
N SER A 160 6.73 -21.56 -13.72
CA SER A 160 5.41 -22.15 -13.50
C SER A 160 4.71 -21.53 -12.28
N GLN A 161 3.37 -21.52 -12.27
CA GLN A 161 2.59 -21.08 -11.11
C GLN A 161 2.91 -21.90 -9.85
N ARG A 162 3.13 -23.21 -10.00
CA ARG A 162 3.53 -24.10 -8.89
C ARG A 162 4.88 -23.71 -8.30
N THR A 163 5.87 -23.39 -9.15
CA THR A 163 7.18 -22.91 -8.70
C THR A 163 7.06 -21.62 -7.89
N ILE A 164 6.26 -20.66 -8.36
CA ILE A 164 6.01 -19.42 -7.61
C ILE A 164 5.29 -19.70 -6.30
N ALA A 165 4.30 -20.58 -6.27
CA ALA A 165 3.60 -20.95 -5.05
C ALA A 165 4.56 -21.54 -4.01
N ASN A 166 5.46 -22.44 -4.41
CA ASN A 166 6.48 -23.02 -3.53
C ASN A 166 7.46 -21.94 -3.02
N GLN A 167 7.90 -21.03 -3.89
CA GLN A 167 8.77 -19.92 -3.48
C GLN A 167 8.09 -19.00 -2.47
N ILE A 168 6.80 -18.70 -2.65
CA ILE A 168 6.02 -17.93 -1.69
C ILE A 168 5.87 -18.67 -0.37
N ALA A 169 5.63 -19.98 -0.39
CA ALA A 169 5.58 -20.79 0.83
C ALA A 169 6.92 -20.80 1.59
N SER A 170 8.06 -20.85 0.89
CA SER A 170 9.37 -20.71 1.52
C SER A 170 9.58 -19.31 2.12
N ILE A 171 9.07 -18.25 1.46
CA ILE A 171 9.08 -16.89 2.02
C ILE A 171 8.23 -16.82 3.30
N TYR A 172 7.05 -17.46 3.31
CA TYR A 172 6.19 -17.54 4.48
C TYR A 172 6.90 -18.19 5.67
N ALA A 173 7.51 -19.36 5.45
CA ALA A 173 8.27 -20.04 6.49
C ALA A 173 9.47 -19.22 6.97
N LYS A 174 10.17 -18.53 6.06
CA LYS A 174 11.35 -17.71 6.42
C LYS A 174 11.00 -16.48 7.24
N LEU A 175 9.86 -15.86 6.96
CA LEU A 175 9.41 -14.63 7.63
C LEU A 175 8.40 -14.89 8.75
N ASP A 176 8.14 -16.17 9.05
CA ASP A 176 7.16 -16.61 10.06
C ASP A 176 5.77 -15.96 9.89
N VAL A 177 5.25 -16.00 8.66
CA VAL A 177 3.91 -15.50 8.32
C VAL A 177 3.02 -16.62 7.78
N GLY A 178 1.77 -16.67 8.21
CA GLY A 178 0.81 -17.71 7.84
C GLY A 178 -0.01 -17.38 6.59
N SER A 179 0.04 -16.14 6.10
CA SER A 179 -0.82 -15.72 4.98
C SER A 179 -0.22 -14.63 4.09
N ARG A 180 -0.81 -14.49 2.89
CA ARG A 180 -0.47 -13.40 1.97
C ARG A 180 -0.76 -12.02 2.56
N GLY A 181 -1.82 -11.90 3.35
CA GLY A 181 -2.20 -10.68 4.03
C GLY A 181 -1.16 -10.28 5.08
N GLU A 182 -0.75 -11.23 5.91
CA GLU A 182 0.34 -11.06 6.88
C GLU A 182 1.65 -10.69 6.19
N LEU A 183 2.04 -11.43 5.14
CA LEU A 183 3.23 -11.09 4.36
C LEU A 183 3.14 -9.64 3.84
N THR A 184 2.00 -9.26 3.24
CA THR A 184 1.81 -7.91 2.69
C THR A 184 1.91 -6.84 3.78
N SER A 185 1.35 -7.10 4.96
CA SER A 185 1.37 -6.16 6.09
C SER A 185 2.75 -6.02 6.71
N LEU A 186 3.50 -7.13 6.82
CA LEU A 186 4.89 -7.14 7.23
C LEU A 186 5.74 -6.33 6.23
N LEU A 187 5.68 -6.68 4.94
CA LEU A 187 6.44 -6.03 3.88
C LEU A 187 6.08 -4.54 3.73
N ALA A 188 4.81 -4.16 3.93
CA ALA A 188 4.38 -2.77 3.81
C ALA A 188 5.08 -1.85 4.81
N ASN A 189 5.50 -2.36 5.97
CA ASN A 189 6.17 -1.60 7.01
C ASN A 189 7.70 -1.59 6.88
N HIS A 190 8.28 -2.40 6.00
CA HIS A 190 9.73 -2.54 5.84
C HIS A 190 10.21 -2.01 4.48
N SER A 191 11.38 -1.40 4.45
CA SER A 191 12.03 -1.10 3.18
C SER A 191 12.57 -2.41 2.56
N LEU A 192 12.12 -2.75 1.35
CA LEU A 192 12.66 -3.88 0.58
C LEU A 192 13.91 -3.47 -0.21
N SER A 193 14.73 -2.61 0.39
CA SER A 193 15.83 -1.91 -0.24
C SER A 193 16.84 -2.87 -0.88
N ARG A 194 17.38 -2.43 -2.01
CA ARG A 194 18.65 -2.92 -2.55
C ARG A 194 19.73 -2.37 -1.61
N GLN A 195 20.76 -3.15 -1.28
CA GLN A 195 21.99 -2.65 -0.64
C GLN A 195 22.49 -1.36 -1.29
N PRO A 196 23.17 -0.47 -0.53
CA PRO A 196 23.39 0.92 -0.91
C PRO A 196 24.29 1.01 -2.15
N ALA A 197 23.85 1.77 -3.15
CA ALA A 197 24.80 2.34 -4.08
C ALA A 197 25.56 3.43 -3.31
N GLY A 198 26.84 3.20 -3.05
CA GLY A 198 27.73 4.25 -2.59
C GLY A 198 27.74 5.42 -3.59
N GLY A 199 27.96 6.63 -3.07
CA GLY A 199 28.20 7.82 -3.86
C GLY A 199 27.05 8.82 -3.82
N SER A 200 27.22 9.84 -2.99
CA SER A 200 26.46 11.09 -3.00
C SER A 200 26.27 11.60 -4.43
N SER A 201 25.02 11.76 -4.85
CA SER A 201 24.68 12.81 -5.81
C SER A 201 23.21 13.16 -5.67
N THR A 202 22.98 14.36 -5.17
CA THR A 202 21.71 15.09 -5.18
C THR A 202 21.16 15.13 -6.60
N LEU A 203 20.20 14.25 -6.89
CA LEU A 203 19.33 14.38 -8.05
C LEU A 203 17.90 14.50 -7.53
N THR A 204 17.37 15.71 -7.70
CA THR A 204 15.96 16.07 -7.59
C THR A 204 15.14 15.12 -8.46
N HIS A 205 14.67 14.02 -7.88
CA HIS A 205 13.84 13.07 -8.61
C HIS A 205 12.41 13.63 -8.66
N SER A 206 12.08 14.25 -9.80
CA SER A 206 10.69 14.49 -10.19
C SER A 206 9.90 13.19 -10.12
N PRO A 207 8.62 13.22 -9.72
CA PRO A 207 7.77 12.03 -9.68
C PRO A 207 7.78 11.34 -11.05
N PRO A 208 7.73 9.99 -11.12
CA PRO A 208 7.61 9.30 -12.39
C PRO A 208 6.35 9.81 -13.10
N SER A 209 6.52 10.38 -14.29
CA SER A 209 5.42 10.87 -15.13
C SER A 209 4.31 9.83 -15.19
N ALA A 210 3.14 10.20 -14.68
CA ALA A 210 1.91 9.47 -14.93
C ALA A 210 1.67 9.53 -16.45
N ASP A 211 1.87 8.40 -17.12
CA ASP A 211 1.54 8.20 -18.53
C ASP A 211 0.04 8.50 -18.72
N ARG A 212 -0.27 9.70 -19.22
CA ARG A 212 -1.62 10.18 -19.56
C ARG A 212 -1.98 9.73 -20.97
N SER A 213 -1.98 8.43 -21.21
CA SER A 213 -2.35 7.89 -22.52
C SER A 213 -3.40 6.80 -22.34
N LYS A 214 -4.59 7.05 -22.92
CA LYS A 214 -5.79 6.19 -23.06
C LYS A 214 -6.95 6.50 -22.11
N ILE A 215 -7.57 7.66 -22.33
CA ILE A 215 -9.03 7.75 -22.37
C ILE A 215 -9.40 7.83 -23.85
N THR A 216 -9.93 6.74 -24.40
CA THR A 216 -10.68 6.76 -25.65
C THR A 216 -11.92 5.93 -25.36
N ALA A 217 -13.07 6.61 -25.25
CA ALA A 217 -14.37 5.98 -25.14
C ALA A 217 -14.80 5.48 -26.54
N PRO A 218 -15.42 4.30 -26.65
CA PRO A 218 -16.12 3.90 -27.88
C PRO A 218 -17.59 4.38 -27.83
N PRO A 219 -18.28 4.39 -29.00
CA PRO A 219 -19.45 5.23 -29.26
C PRO A 219 -20.74 4.82 -28.53
#